data_AF-C0R4L6-F1
#
_entry.id   AF-C0R4L6-F1
#
_cell.length_a   1.000
_cell.length_b   1.000
_cell.length_c   1.000
_cell.angle_alpha   90.00
_cell.angle_beta   90.00
_cell.angle_gamma   90.00
#
_symmetry.space_group_name_H-M   'P 1'
#
loop_
_entity.id
_entity.type
_entity.pdbx_description
1 polymer ?
#
loop_
_entity_poly.entity_id
_entity_poly.type
_entity_poly.pdbx_seq_one_letter_code
_entity_poly.pdbx_strand_id
1 'polypeptide(L)'
;MVRKIILQMLISVVMILTLTSAFVFTIVYINKGKPEKKDKLYEINATHGGLIQTIAYYLVKPILESALDRYIEKHGLTEYLEEMTQQKEEDSINFYEITEGSGSKAFCGLEVLLQIYKISNNNSATLPSKVSDVTLKIGQDDLKEVSLGVIGMKEGGERVVTIANENKMNFNSYYVKLIEVKDKYPDSVNNLMVFNDLINKTGKQVRCGDEISVKYSVKEHNGEYIVKDQTVQFRVGDKKIPLAIELGVVGMRAGNKRTILSPPDLLTITDDMLIKDIDYDEENISIIDLSLDVKQEVAAHHSTVEKQPKEYS
;
A
#
# COMPACT_ATOMS: atom_id res chain seq x y z
N MET A 1 -30.15 -16.03 -46.97
CA MET A 1 -29.98 -16.18 -45.51
C MET A 1 -28.70 -15.52 -45.01
N VAL A 2 -27.54 -15.87 -45.57
CA VAL A 2 -26.21 -15.35 -45.19
C VAL A 2 -26.13 -13.81 -45.16
N ARG A 3 -26.70 -13.11 -46.15
CA ARG A 3 -26.70 -11.64 -46.22
C ARG A 3 -27.49 -10.96 -45.09
N LYS A 4 -28.57 -11.59 -44.58
CA LYS A 4 -29.33 -11.09 -43.42
C LYS A 4 -28.59 -11.31 -42.11
N ILE A 5 -27.91 -12.45 -41.98
CA ILE A 5 -27.08 -12.78 -40.80
C ILE A 5 -25.88 -11.84 -40.71
N ILE A 6 -25.18 -11.60 -41.84
CA ILE A 6 -24.06 -10.65 -41.90
C ILE A 6 -24.54 -9.24 -41.53
N LEU A 7 -25.69 -8.80 -42.05
CA LEU A 7 -26.23 -7.47 -41.74
C LEU A 7 -26.60 -7.34 -40.25
N GLN A 8 -27.18 -8.37 -39.65
CA GLN A 8 -27.56 -8.38 -38.23
C GLN A 8 -26.34 -8.40 -37.29
N MET A 9 -25.29 -9.13 -37.66
CA MET A 9 -24.01 -9.10 -36.93
C MET A 9 -23.34 -7.73 -37.04
N LEU A 10 -23.37 -7.11 -38.22
CA LEU A 10 -22.75 -5.80 -38.44
C LEU A 10 -23.48 -4.68 -37.67
N ILE A 11 -24.81 -4.72 -37.60
CA ILE A 11 -25.62 -3.82 -36.75
C ILE A 11 -25.27 -4.00 -35.27
N SER A 12 -25.11 -5.25 -34.81
CA SER A 12 -24.77 -5.55 -33.41
C SER A 12 -23.37 -5.04 -33.04
N VAL A 13 -22.39 -5.23 -33.94
CA VAL A 13 -21.02 -4.72 -33.75
C VAL A 13 -21.02 -3.19 -33.69
N VAL A 14 -21.74 -2.52 -34.59
CA VAL A 14 -21.84 -1.05 -34.61
C VAL A 14 -22.50 -0.54 -33.33
N MET A 15 -23.57 -1.19 -32.84
CA MET A 15 -24.22 -0.85 -31.57
C MET A 15 -23.28 -1.01 -30.36
N ILE A 16 -22.49 -2.07 -30.31
CA ILE A 16 -21.53 -2.29 -29.21
C ILE A 16 -20.42 -1.24 -29.26
N LEU A 17 -19.90 -0.92 -30.45
CA LEU A 17 -18.88 0.11 -30.64
C LEU A 17 -19.39 1.51 -30.27
N THR A 18 -20.64 1.86 -30.63
CA THR A 18 -21.21 3.15 -30.25
C THR A 18 -21.46 3.24 -28.75
N LEU A 19 -21.95 2.18 -28.09
CA LEU A 19 -22.13 2.17 -26.64
C LEU A 19 -20.81 2.27 -25.88
N THR A 20 -19.81 1.50 -26.28
CA THR A 20 -18.48 1.50 -25.65
C THR A 20 -17.80 2.86 -25.84
N SER A 21 -17.85 3.44 -27.04
CA SER A 21 -17.35 4.79 -27.28
C SER A 21 -18.10 5.85 -26.45
N ALA A 22 -19.42 5.74 -26.29
CA ALA A 22 -20.20 6.65 -25.45
C ALA A 22 -19.76 6.60 -23.98
N PHE A 23 -19.47 5.41 -23.45
CA PHE A 23 -18.88 5.24 -22.12
C PHE A 23 -17.51 5.92 -22.00
N VAL A 24 -16.64 5.78 -23.01
CA VAL A 24 -15.28 6.37 -23.01
C VAL A 24 -15.32 7.90 -23.13
N PHE A 25 -16.26 8.47 -23.90
CA PHE A 25 -16.43 9.92 -24.03
C PHE A 25 -17.07 10.59 -22.82
N THR A 26 -17.67 9.82 -21.91
CA THR A 26 -18.19 10.34 -20.64
C THR A 26 -17.02 10.50 -19.67
N ILE A 27 -16.22 11.55 -19.85
CA ILE A 27 -15.17 11.91 -18.89
C ILE A 27 -15.88 12.37 -17.62
N VAL A 28 -15.87 11.53 -16.59
CA VAL A 28 -16.38 11.87 -15.26
C VAL A 28 -15.43 12.90 -14.64
N TYR A 29 -15.74 14.18 -14.83
CA TYR A 29 -15.05 15.28 -14.17
C TYR A 29 -15.94 15.82 -13.05
N ILE A 30 -15.63 15.45 -11.80
CA ILE A 30 -16.36 15.93 -10.63
C ILE A 30 -16.02 17.42 -10.42
N ASN A 31 -16.89 18.29 -10.92
CA ASN A 31 -16.72 19.73 -10.79
C ASN A 31 -17.16 20.21 -9.41
N LYS A 32 -16.20 20.45 -8.50
CA LYS A 32 -16.47 20.94 -7.14
C LYS A 32 -17.06 22.37 -7.08
N GLY A 33 -17.08 23.11 -8.20
CA GLY A 33 -17.32 24.55 -8.19
C GLY A 33 -18.77 25.01 -8.38
N LYS A 34 -19.60 24.31 -9.17
CA LYS A 34 -20.97 24.74 -9.52
C LYS A 34 -21.82 23.56 -10.05
N PRO A 35 -22.59 22.83 -9.21
CA PRO A 35 -23.53 21.83 -9.72
C PRO A 35 -24.76 22.52 -10.38
N GLU A 36 -25.24 21.98 -11.51
CA GLU A 36 -26.47 22.43 -12.21
C GLU A 36 -27.74 22.31 -11.35
N LYS A 37 -27.75 21.40 -10.37
CA LYS A 37 -28.86 21.20 -9.42
C LYS A 37 -28.36 21.39 -7.99
N LYS A 38 -29.08 22.19 -7.20
CA LYS A 38 -28.75 22.49 -5.78
C LYS A 38 -28.67 21.25 -4.88
N ASP A 39 -29.22 20.12 -5.32
CA ASP A 39 -29.40 18.93 -4.49
C ASP A 39 -28.36 17.82 -4.79
N LYS A 40 -27.45 18.02 -5.76
CA LYS A 40 -26.40 17.04 -6.12
C LYS A 40 -25.00 17.62 -5.92
N LEU A 41 -24.13 16.86 -5.26
CA LEU A 41 -22.76 17.25 -4.89
C LEU A 41 -21.71 16.88 -5.94
N TYR A 42 -22.14 16.33 -7.07
CA TYR A 42 -21.30 15.95 -8.21
C TYR A 42 -22.02 16.29 -9.53
N GLU A 43 -21.26 16.44 -10.60
CA GLU A 43 -21.78 16.68 -11.94
C GLU A 43 -21.12 15.70 -12.92
N ILE A 44 -21.92 14.95 -13.67
CA ILE A 44 -21.44 14.16 -14.82
C ILE A 44 -21.62 15.03 -16.06
N ASN A 45 -20.49 15.47 -16.61
CA ASN A 45 -20.48 16.32 -17.79
C ASN A 45 -20.64 15.44 -19.04
N ALA A 46 -21.78 15.59 -19.72
CA ALA A 46 -22.07 14.92 -20.98
C ALA A 46 -22.61 15.99 -21.94
N THR A 47 -21.91 16.20 -23.06
CA THR A 47 -22.37 17.11 -24.11
C THR A 47 -23.41 16.42 -25.00
N HIS A 48 -24.11 17.18 -25.86
CA HIS A 48 -25.24 16.68 -26.66
C HIS A 48 -25.13 17.07 -28.15
N GLY A 49 -23.92 17.06 -28.71
CA GLY A 49 -23.63 17.52 -30.08
C GLY A 49 -23.64 16.43 -31.17
N GLY A 50 -23.75 15.14 -30.84
CA GLY A 50 -23.76 14.03 -31.81
C GLY A 50 -24.34 12.72 -31.25
N LEU A 51 -24.63 11.73 -32.10
CA LEU A 51 -25.31 10.48 -31.72
C LEU A 51 -24.70 9.77 -30.50
N ILE A 52 -23.38 9.64 -30.46
CA ILE A 52 -22.63 9.03 -29.34
C ILE A 52 -22.79 9.85 -28.06
N GLN A 53 -22.80 11.17 -28.18
CA GLN A 53 -22.94 12.11 -27.07
C GLN A 53 -24.40 12.14 -26.55
N THR A 54 -25.38 12.01 -27.43
CA THR A 54 -26.79 11.83 -27.08
C THR A 54 -27.02 10.51 -26.33
N ILE A 55 -26.40 9.42 -26.78
CA ILE A 55 -26.43 8.12 -26.06
C ILE A 55 -25.77 8.26 -24.68
N ALA A 56 -24.62 8.94 -24.60
CA ALA A 56 -23.95 9.22 -23.33
C ALA A 56 -24.85 10.03 -22.38
N TYR A 57 -25.52 11.08 -22.89
CA TYR A 57 -26.36 11.98 -22.10
C TYR A 57 -27.66 11.32 -21.60
N TYR A 58 -28.37 10.56 -22.45
CA TYR A 58 -29.69 10.01 -22.10
C TYR A 58 -29.66 8.60 -21.53
N LEU A 59 -28.65 7.79 -21.82
CA LEU A 59 -28.58 6.40 -21.35
C LEU A 59 -27.46 6.20 -20.33
N VAL A 60 -26.24 6.63 -20.64
CA VAL A 60 -25.08 6.33 -19.79
C VAL A 60 -25.08 7.19 -18.52
N LYS A 61 -25.33 8.50 -18.66
CA LYS A 61 -25.35 9.44 -17.52
C LYS A 61 -26.32 9.01 -16.41
N PRO A 62 -27.61 8.71 -16.67
CA PRO A 62 -28.52 8.25 -15.61
C PRO A 62 -28.08 6.96 -14.90
N ILE A 63 -27.47 6.02 -15.64
CA ILE A 63 -26.97 4.76 -15.07
C ILE A 63 -25.79 5.05 -14.13
N LEU A 64 -24.86 5.89 -14.56
CA LEU A 64 -23.72 6.31 -13.73
C LEU A 64 -24.17 7.11 -12.51
N GLU A 65 -25.10 8.05 -12.66
CA GLU A 65 -25.68 8.79 -11.53
C GLU A 65 -26.33 7.85 -10.52
N SER A 66 -27.12 6.87 -10.99
CA SER A 66 -27.77 5.89 -10.10
C SER A 66 -26.76 4.99 -9.38
N ALA A 67 -25.69 4.57 -10.06
CA ALA A 67 -24.63 3.77 -9.45
C ALA A 67 -23.86 4.56 -8.38
N LEU A 68 -23.55 5.83 -8.65
CA LEU A 68 -22.92 6.75 -7.70
C LEU A 68 -23.83 7.04 -6.51
N ASP A 69 -25.10 7.37 -6.75
CA ASP A 69 -26.09 7.64 -5.70
C ASP A 69 -26.22 6.43 -4.75
N ARG A 70 -26.30 5.21 -5.31
CA ARG A 70 -26.37 3.97 -4.52
C ARG A 70 -25.09 3.72 -3.71
N TYR A 71 -23.92 4.03 -4.26
CA TYR A 71 -22.66 3.88 -3.54
C TYR A 71 -22.56 4.87 -2.38
N ILE A 72 -22.88 6.14 -2.64
CA ILE A 72 -22.88 7.22 -1.65
C ILE A 72 -23.92 6.96 -0.54
N GLU A 73 -25.10 6.44 -0.88
CA GLU A 73 -26.12 6.07 0.11
C GLU A 73 -25.63 4.96 1.05
N LYS A 74 -24.90 3.98 0.52
CA LYS A 74 -24.44 2.82 1.28
C LYS A 74 -23.19 3.09 2.12
N HIS A 75 -22.26 3.90 1.60
CA HIS A 75 -20.93 4.10 2.18
C HIS A 75 -20.69 5.53 2.68
N GLY A 76 -21.59 6.47 2.41
CA GLY A 76 -21.40 7.89 2.74
C GLY A 76 -20.48 8.60 1.74
N LEU A 77 -20.74 9.90 1.53
CA LEU A 77 -19.98 10.72 0.58
C LEU A 77 -18.55 10.99 1.04
N THR A 78 -18.34 11.15 2.35
CA THR A 78 -17.01 11.37 2.93
C THR A 78 -16.08 10.20 2.66
N GLU A 79 -16.57 8.97 2.87
CA GLU A 79 -15.81 7.74 2.63
C GLU A 79 -15.49 7.56 1.14
N TYR A 80 -16.45 7.84 0.25
CA TYR A 80 -16.22 7.84 -1.21
C TYR A 80 -15.17 8.88 -1.66
N LEU A 81 -15.20 10.09 -1.10
CA LEU A 81 -14.22 11.13 -1.41
C LEU A 81 -12.83 10.80 -0.84
N GLU A 82 -12.75 10.24 0.37
CA GLU A 82 -11.51 9.74 0.96
C GLU A 82 -10.89 8.62 0.10
N GLU A 83 -11.69 7.66 -0.36
CA GLU A 83 -11.22 6.59 -1.25
C GLU A 83 -10.64 7.11 -2.57
N MET A 84 -11.31 8.08 -3.21
CA MET A 84 -10.79 8.70 -4.45
C MET A 84 -9.51 9.51 -4.23
N THR A 85 -9.34 10.11 -3.06
CA THR A 85 -8.14 10.92 -2.75
C THR A 85 -6.96 10.01 -2.38
N GLN A 86 -7.23 8.88 -1.71
CA GLN A 86 -6.23 7.90 -1.26
C GLN A 86 -5.81 6.88 -2.35
N GLN A 87 -6.59 6.71 -3.42
CA GLN A 87 -6.21 5.87 -4.57
C GLN A 87 -4.90 6.33 -5.29
N LYS A 88 -4.35 7.50 -4.95
CA LYS A 88 -3.16 8.10 -5.58
C LYS A 88 -1.84 7.96 -4.83
N GLU A 89 -1.81 7.23 -3.71
CA GLU A 89 -0.55 6.96 -3.02
C GLU A 89 0.21 5.83 -3.73
N GLU A 90 0.85 6.18 -4.84
CA GLU A 90 1.82 5.34 -5.56
C GLU A 90 3.09 5.17 -4.74
N ASP A 91 3.72 4.00 -4.84
CA ASP A 91 4.96 3.71 -4.14
C ASP A 91 6.08 4.66 -4.56
N SER A 92 6.62 5.39 -3.58
CA SER A 92 7.68 6.37 -3.76
C SER A 92 9.05 5.74 -3.99
N ILE A 93 9.14 4.40 -3.97
CA ILE A 93 10.37 3.63 -4.09
C ILE A 93 10.19 2.60 -5.20
N ASN A 94 11.05 2.67 -6.21
CA ASN A 94 11.13 1.70 -7.30
C ASN A 94 12.55 1.16 -7.37
N PHE A 95 12.73 -0.02 -7.97
CA PHE A 95 14.08 -0.55 -8.18
C PHE A 95 14.20 -1.34 -9.49
N TYR A 96 15.44 -1.43 -9.97
CA TYR A 96 15.84 -2.23 -11.12
C TYR A 96 17.01 -3.13 -10.72
N GLU A 97 16.82 -4.44 -10.79
CA GLU A 97 17.86 -5.42 -10.47
C GLU A 97 18.93 -5.44 -11.56
N ILE A 98 20.20 -5.34 -11.17
CA ILE A 98 21.36 -5.46 -12.06
C ILE A 98 21.85 -6.92 -12.04
N THR A 99 22.10 -7.44 -10.84
CA THR A 99 22.61 -8.80 -10.62
C THR A 99 21.92 -9.40 -9.40
N GLU A 100 21.33 -10.58 -9.55
CA GLU A 100 20.77 -11.29 -8.40
C GLU A 100 21.90 -11.92 -7.55
N GLY A 101 21.85 -11.68 -6.24
CA GLY A 101 22.75 -12.32 -5.28
C GLY A 101 22.38 -13.79 -5.04
N SER A 102 23.24 -14.50 -4.30
CA SER A 102 23.02 -15.93 -3.99
C SER A 102 23.01 -16.26 -2.50
N GLY A 103 23.40 -15.32 -1.63
CA GLY A 103 23.40 -15.56 -0.19
C GLY A 103 22.08 -15.18 0.48
N SER A 104 22.19 -14.79 1.75
CA SER A 104 21.07 -14.55 2.65
C SER A 104 20.18 -13.41 2.14
N LYS A 105 18.87 -13.56 2.31
CA LYS A 105 17.89 -12.56 1.85
C LYS A 105 17.69 -11.47 2.90
N ALA A 106 17.67 -10.21 2.47
CA ALA A 106 17.40 -9.05 3.31
C ALA A 106 15.89 -8.91 3.59
N PHE A 107 15.54 -8.81 4.88
CA PHE A 107 14.18 -8.61 5.38
C PHE A 107 14.09 -7.34 6.24
N CYS A 108 12.86 -6.90 6.49
CA CYS A 108 12.61 -5.77 7.38
C CYS A 108 13.24 -5.97 8.76
N GLY A 109 13.86 -4.92 9.32
CA GLY A 109 14.47 -4.93 10.65
C GLY A 109 15.84 -5.62 10.74
N LEU A 110 16.35 -6.21 9.65
CA LEU A 110 17.70 -6.78 9.63
C LEU A 110 18.76 -5.70 9.47
N GLU A 111 19.90 -5.93 10.11
CA GLU A 111 21.11 -5.16 9.90
C GLU A 111 21.86 -5.69 8.67
N VAL A 112 22.23 -4.79 7.77
CA VAL A 112 22.87 -5.09 6.49
C VAL A 112 24.09 -4.21 6.26
N LEU A 113 25.09 -4.78 5.61
CA LEU A 113 26.24 -4.05 5.09
C LEU A 113 26.03 -3.79 3.59
N LEU A 114 26.04 -2.51 3.22
CA LEU A 114 25.72 -2.06 1.87
C LEU A 114 26.84 -1.23 1.29
N GLN A 115 27.03 -1.34 -0.01
CA GLN A 115 27.75 -0.34 -0.79
C GLN A 115 26.74 0.56 -1.50
N ILE A 116 26.74 1.86 -1.22
CA ILE A 116 25.75 2.79 -1.74
C ILE A 116 26.42 3.94 -2.49
N TYR A 117 25.91 4.26 -3.68
CA TYR A 117 26.33 5.44 -4.44
C TYR A 117 25.12 6.17 -5.01
N LYS A 118 25.08 7.48 -4.79
CA LYS A 118 24.07 8.33 -5.42
C LYS A 118 24.41 8.57 -6.89
N ILE A 119 23.47 8.25 -7.76
CA ILE A 119 23.54 8.53 -9.20
C ILE A 119 22.87 9.91 -9.40
N SER A 120 23.67 10.93 -9.74
CA SER A 120 23.15 12.28 -9.99
C SER A 120 22.35 12.34 -11.30
N ASN A 121 21.22 13.05 -11.27
CA ASN A 121 20.36 13.29 -12.44
C ASN A 121 20.78 14.50 -13.31
N ASN A 122 21.86 15.20 -12.94
CA ASN A 122 22.40 16.29 -13.77
C ASN A 122 23.53 15.74 -14.64
N ASN A 123 23.41 15.94 -15.96
CA ASN A 123 24.33 15.53 -17.06
C ASN A 123 25.79 16.01 -16.97
N SER A 124 26.29 16.29 -15.78
CA SER A 124 27.69 16.59 -15.49
C SER A 124 27.96 16.34 -14.01
N ALA A 125 28.26 15.09 -13.64
CA ALA A 125 28.87 14.80 -12.35
C ALA A 125 29.73 13.54 -12.49
N THR A 126 31.04 13.74 -12.40
CA THR A 126 32.03 12.70 -12.09
C THR A 126 31.54 11.81 -10.96
N LEU A 127 31.74 10.49 -11.10
CA LEU A 127 31.48 9.51 -10.06
C LEU A 127 32.01 10.03 -8.71
N PRO A 128 31.21 10.02 -7.63
CA PRO A 128 31.74 10.31 -6.31
C PRO A 128 32.82 9.26 -5.99
N SER A 129 34.03 9.75 -5.69
CA SER A 129 35.26 8.99 -5.43
C SER A 129 35.27 8.24 -4.10
N LYS A 130 34.12 8.14 -3.40
CA LYS A 130 34.03 7.49 -2.10
C LYS A 130 32.87 6.50 -2.06
N VAL A 131 33.21 5.29 -2.50
CA VAL A 131 32.59 4.06 -2.04
C VAL A 131 32.58 4.08 -0.52
N SER A 132 31.41 4.22 0.09
CA SER A 132 31.29 4.06 1.53
C SER A 132 30.46 2.81 1.79
N ASP A 133 31.09 1.83 2.42
CA ASP A 133 30.37 0.71 2.99
C ASP A 133 29.61 1.26 4.21
N VAL A 134 28.29 1.10 4.19
CA VAL A 134 27.39 1.60 5.22
C VAL A 134 26.71 0.40 5.85
N THR A 135 26.85 0.28 7.16
CA THR A 135 26.01 -0.61 7.96
C THR A 135 24.75 0.15 8.33
N LEU A 136 23.58 -0.45 8.09
CA LEU A 136 22.30 0.10 8.51
C LEU A 136 21.31 -1.01 8.87
N LYS A 137 20.32 -0.69 9.69
CA LYS A 137 19.16 -1.49 10.00
C LYS A 137 17.97 -1.06 9.14
N ILE A 138 17.44 -2.01 8.36
CA ILE A 138 16.38 -1.74 7.38
C ILE A 138 15.15 -1.16 8.09
N GLY A 139 14.74 0.05 7.69
CA GLY A 139 13.56 0.76 8.20
C GLY A 139 13.81 1.73 9.37
N GLN A 140 15.02 1.78 9.95
CA GLN A 140 15.24 2.53 11.20
C GLN A 140 16.19 3.74 11.09
N ASP A 141 17.17 3.72 10.18
CA ASP A 141 18.23 4.74 10.11
C ASP A 141 17.91 5.94 9.19
N ASP A 142 18.76 6.97 9.22
CA ASP A 142 18.65 8.20 8.41
C ASP A 142 18.57 7.97 6.88
N LEU A 143 19.01 6.80 6.40
CA LEU A 143 18.88 6.35 5.02
C LEU A 143 17.66 5.42 4.84
N LYS A 144 16.60 5.64 5.61
CA LYS A 144 15.40 4.78 5.69
C LYS A 144 14.88 4.42 4.30
N GLU A 145 14.70 5.39 3.41
CA GLU A 145 14.11 5.18 2.09
C GLU A 145 15.00 4.31 1.18
N VAL A 146 16.33 4.48 1.23
CA VAL A 146 17.26 3.62 0.48
C VAL A 146 17.26 2.22 1.07
N SER A 147 17.21 2.08 2.40
CA SER A 147 17.15 0.79 3.09
C SER A 147 15.90 -0.03 2.76
N LEU A 148 14.74 0.64 2.61
CA LEU A 148 13.51 -0.01 2.16
C LEU A 148 13.68 -0.59 0.75
N GLY A 149 14.40 0.14 -0.10
CA GLY A 149 14.85 -0.31 -1.39
C GLY A 149 15.90 -1.42 -1.37
N VAL A 150 16.24 -2.05 -0.23
CA VAL A 150 17.10 -3.25 -0.12
C VAL A 150 16.31 -4.52 0.25
N ILE A 151 15.07 -4.37 0.73
CA ILE A 151 14.21 -5.50 1.07
C ILE A 151 14.07 -6.45 -0.12
N GLY A 152 14.30 -7.74 0.12
CA GLY A 152 14.22 -8.79 -0.89
C GLY A 152 15.50 -9.08 -1.67
N MET A 153 16.55 -8.24 -1.56
CA MET A 153 17.87 -8.56 -2.13
C MET A 153 18.49 -9.77 -1.44
N LYS A 154 19.38 -10.46 -2.16
CA LYS A 154 20.26 -11.50 -1.60
C LYS A 154 21.70 -10.98 -1.53
N GLU A 155 22.50 -11.48 -0.58
CA GLU A 155 23.93 -11.14 -0.48
C GLU A 155 24.66 -11.35 -1.82
N GLY A 156 25.51 -10.38 -2.16
CA GLY A 156 26.19 -10.25 -3.45
C GLY A 156 25.34 -9.58 -4.54
N GLY A 157 24.05 -9.37 -4.31
CA GLY A 157 23.13 -8.75 -5.26
C GLY A 157 23.32 -7.25 -5.42
N GLU A 158 22.97 -6.75 -6.60
CA GLU A 158 23.20 -5.37 -7.03
C GLU A 158 21.94 -4.83 -7.71
N ARG A 159 21.50 -3.63 -7.34
CA ARG A 159 20.35 -2.98 -7.97
C ARG A 159 20.41 -1.46 -7.91
N VAL A 160 19.63 -0.82 -8.77
CA VAL A 160 19.37 0.62 -8.69
C VAL A 160 18.06 0.84 -7.94
N VAL A 161 18.10 1.66 -6.90
CA VAL A 161 16.93 2.11 -6.13
C VAL A 161 16.62 3.55 -6.52
N THR A 162 15.39 3.80 -6.95
CA THR A 162 14.89 5.12 -7.34
C THR A 162 13.84 5.57 -6.33
N ILE A 163 14.07 6.73 -5.70
CA ILE A 163 13.19 7.32 -4.72
C ILE A 163 12.61 8.61 -5.32
N ALA A 164 11.29 8.63 -5.52
CA ALA A 164 10.56 9.80 -6.00
C ALA A 164 10.22 10.74 -4.84
N ASN A 165 10.47 12.03 -5.01
CA ASN A 165 9.96 13.04 -4.09
C ASN A 165 8.44 13.24 -4.26
N GLU A 166 7.79 13.85 -3.28
CA GLU A 166 6.33 14.07 -3.23
C GLU A 166 5.75 14.72 -4.51
N ASN A 167 6.51 15.59 -5.18
CA ASN A 167 6.09 16.26 -6.43
C ASN A 167 6.33 15.42 -7.70
N LYS A 168 6.89 14.21 -7.59
CA LYS A 168 7.21 13.23 -8.66
C LYS A 168 8.07 13.72 -9.84
N MET A 169 8.42 15.01 -9.88
CA MET A 169 9.29 15.60 -10.92
C MET A 169 10.78 15.37 -10.65
N ASN A 170 11.15 15.18 -9.38
CA ASN A 170 12.53 14.93 -8.97
C ASN A 170 12.62 13.56 -8.30
N PHE A 171 13.55 12.73 -8.77
CA PHE A 171 13.90 11.46 -8.16
C PHE A 171 15.38 11.41 -7.86
N ASN A 172 15.73 10.70 -6.78
CA ASN A 172 17.11 10.33 -6.47
C ASN A 172 17.28 8.86 -6.84
N SER A 173 18.32 8.55 -7.61
CA SER A 173 18.70 7.17 -7.92
C SER A 173 19.95 6.80 -7.15
N TYR A 174 20.01 5.56 -6.67
CA TYR A 174 21.11 5.01 -5.91
C TYR A 174 21.49 3.66 -6.49
N TYR A 175 22.76 3.45 -6.83
CA TYR A 175 23.28 2.10 -6.95
C TYR A 175 23.47 1.53 -5.55
N VAL A 176 23.00 0.31 -5.33
CA VAL A 176 23.12 -0.40 -4.07
C VAL A 176 23.63 -1.82 -4.33
N LYS A 177 24.68 -2.21 -3.62
CA LYS A 177 25.15 -3.60 -3.53
C LYS A 177 24.97 -4.10 -2.10
N LEU A 178 24.29 -5.23 -1.95
CA LEU A 178 24.16 -5.90 -0.65
C LEU A 178 25.40 -6.77 -0.44
N ILE A 179 26.29 -6.34 0.45
CA ILE A 179 27.54 -7.07 0.75
C ILE A 179 27.22 -8.23 1.69
N GLU A 180 26.52 -7.95 2.78
CA GLU A 180 26.29 -8.91 3.87
C GLU A 180 24.97 -8.61 4.60
N VAL A 181 24.30 -9.66 5.06
CA VAL A 181 23.17 -9.60 6.00
C VAL A 181 23.69 -10.11 7.35
N LYS A 182 23.92 -9.19 8.30
CA LYS A 182 24.63 -9.48 9.56
C LYS A 182 23.82 -10.36 10.51
N ASP A 183 22.54 -10.04 10.64
CA ASP A 183 21.58 -10.81 11.43
C ASP A 183 20.68 -11.61 10.50
N LYS A 184 20.52 -12.91 10.76
CA LYS A 184 19.68 -13.79 9.94
C LYS A 184 18.39 -14.14 10.67
N TYR A 185 17.30 -14.13 9.93
CA TYR A 185 16.09 -14.81 10.36
C TYR A 185 16.18 -16.32 10.07
N PRO A 186 15.40 -17.16 10.77
CA PRO A 186 15.29 -18.58 10.44
C PRO A 186 14.89 -18.80 8.97
N ASP A 187 15.40 -19.87 8.36
CA ASP A 187 15.12 -20.20 6.95
C ASP A 187 13.63 -20.43 6.68
N SER A 188 12.87 -20.82 7.72
CA SER A 188 11.42 -20.99 7.71
C SER A 188 10.64 -19.73 7.36
N VAL A 189 11.24 -18.53 7.42
CA VAL A 189 10.64 -17.29 6.90
C VAL A 189 10.22 -17.45 5.44
N ASN A 190 10.93 -18.25 4.65
CA ASN A 190 10.57 -18.50 3.25
C ASN A 190 9.34 -19.40 3.10
N ASN A 191 8.89 -20.07 4.17
CA ASN A 191 7.71 -20.92 4.21
C ASN A 191 6.46 -20.18 4.72
N LEU A 192 6.58 -18.89 5.07
CA LEU A 192 5.46 -18.06 5.47
C LEU A 192 4.49 -17.88 4.28
N MET A 193 3.24 -18.34 4.42
CA MET A 193 2.22 -18.14 3.38
C MET A 193 1.31 -16.98 3.76
N VAL A 194 1.13 -16.04 2.84
CA VAL A 194 0.35 -14.81 3.07
C VAL A 194 -0.83 -14.76 2.12
N PHE A 195 -2.03 -14.72 2.68
CA PHE A 195 -3.31 -14.62 1.96
C PHE A 195 -3.93 -13.26 2.23
N ASN A 196 -4.11 -12.48 1.16
CA ASN A 196 -4.69 -11.15 1.26
C ASN A 196 -6.16 -11.17 0.89
N ASP A 197 -7.01 -10.67 1.80
CA ASP A 197 -8.38 -10.30 1.46
C ASP A 197 -8.39 -8.81 1.07
N LEU A 198 -8.14 -8.56 -0.22
CA LEU A 198 -7.93 -7.23 -0.81
C LEU A 198 -9.25 -6.51 -1.11
N ILE A 199 -10.12 -6.38 -0.11
CA ILE A 199 -11.41 -5.73 -0.27
C ILE A 199 -11.21 -4.22 -0.54
N ASN A 200 -10.24 -3.58 0.13
CA ASN A 200 -9.98 -2.14 0.03
C ASN A 200 -8.50 -1.86 -0.31
N LYS A 201 -8.22 -1.36 -1.52
CA LYS A 201 -6.85 -1.00 -1.95
C LYS A 201 -6.41 0.42 -1.53
N THR A 202 -7.21 1.09 -0.71
CA THR A 202 -7.03 2.50 -0.36
C THR A 202 -6.15 2.65 0.89
N GLY A 203 -5.47 3.80 0.98
CA GLY A 203 -4.65 4.17 2.13
C GLY A 203 -3.18 3.74 2.04
N LYS A 204 -2.37 4.32 2.95
CA LYS A 204 -0.93 4.12 3.04
C LYS A 204 -0.60 2.64 3.25
N GLN A 205 0.36 2.15 2.46
CA GLN A 205 0.90 0.82 2.65
C GLN A 205 1.87 0.80 3.84
N VAL A 206 1.73 -0.18 4.72
CA VAL A 206 2.63 -0.40 5.85
C VAL A 206 4.03 -0.73 5.34
N ARG A 207 5.01 0.11 5.71
CA ARG A 207 6.43 -0.08 5.36
C ARG A 207 7.23 -0.45 6.61
N CYS A 208 8.41 -1.01 6.38
CA CYS A 208 9.35 -1.26 7.47
C CYS A 208 9.70 0.06 8.19
N GLY A 209 9.68 0.03 9.51
CA GLY A 209 9.92 1.17 10.37
C GLY A 209 8.74 2.11 10.59
N ASP A 210 7.55 1.80 10.06
CA ASP A 210 6.31 2.50 10.41
C ASP A 210 5.84 2.07 11.81
N GLU A 211 5.26 3.00 12.57
CA GLU A 211 4.51 2.69 13.78
C GLU A 211 3.06 2.38 13.42
N ILE A 212 2.55 1.25 13.91
CA ILE A 212 1.22 0.76 13.56
C ILE A 212 0.50 0.16 14.77
N SER A 213 -0.83 0.14 14.68
CA SER A 213 -1.71 -0.64 15.56
C SER A 213 -2.33 -1.78 14.77
N VAL A 214 -2.18 -3.01 15.25
CA VAL A 214 -2.63 -4.22 14.55
C VAL A 214 -3.53 -5.01 15.46
N LYS A 215 -4.72 -5.34 14.95
CA LYS A 215 -5.61 -6.31 15.55
C LYS A 215 -5.32 -7.69 14.98
N TYR A 216 -5.08 -8.67 15.85
CA TYR A 216 -4.69 -10.03 15.49
C TYR A 216 -5.54 -11.09 16.19
N SER A 217 -5.67 -12.24 15.55
CA SER A 217 -6.16 -13.49 16.14
C SER A 217 -5.25 -14.63 15.71
N VAL A 218 -5.05 -15.61 16.59
CA VAL A 218 -4.22 -16.79 16.30
C VAL A 218 -5.04 -18.04 16.55
N LYS A 219 -4.98 -18.95 15.59
CA LYS A 219 -5.61 -20.27 15.64
C LYS A 219 -4.57 -21.35 15.44
N GLU A 220 -4.85 -22.51 16.02
CA GLU A 220 -4.14 -23.74 15.72
C GLU A 220 -4.42 -24.23 14.29
N HIS A 221 -3.66 -25.24 13.86
CA HIS A 221 -3.84 -25.91 12.56
C HIS A 221 -5.25 -26.52 12.36
N ASN A 222 -5.95 -26.84 13.46
CA ASN A 222 -7.32 -27.36 13.45
C ASN A 222 -8.40 -26.25 13.34
N GLY A 223 -8.00 -24.96 13.41
CA GLY A 223 -8.87 -23.79 13.35
C GLY A 223 -9.41 -23.30 14.70
N GLU A 224 -9.09 -23.96 15.82
CA GLU A 224 -9.42 -23.51 17.17
C GLU A 224 -8.62 -22.26 17.54
N TYR A 225 -9.27 -21.29 18.19
CA TYR A 225 -8.63 -20.04 18.57
C TYR A 225 -7.79 -20.24 19.83
N ILE A 226 -6.50 -19.89 19.73
CA ILE A 226 -5.61 -19.70 20.89
C ILE A 226 -5.86 -18.30 21.46
N VAL A 227 -5.90 -17.30 20.58
CA VAL A 227 -6.12 -15.90 20.93
C VAL A 227 -7.04 -15.25 19.91
N LYS A 228 -7.96 -14.42 20.39
CA LYS A 228 -8.95 -13.76 19.54
C LYS A 228 -9.00 -12.25 19.77
N ASP A 229 -9.04 -11.53 18.66
CA ASP A 229 -9.33 -10.10 18.57
C ASP A 229 -8.46 -9.18 19.46
N GLN A 230 -7.20 -9.55 19.69
CA GLN A 230 -6.24 -8.74 20.46
C GLN A 230 -5.65 -7.62 19.62
N THR A 231 -5.22 -6.53 20.26
CA THR A 231 -4.56 -5.40 19.58
C THR A 231 -3.17 -5.18 20.17
N VAL A 232 -2.19 -4.93 19.31
CA VAL A 232 -0.83 -4.55 19.70
C VAL A 232 -0.36 -3.36 18.87
N GLN A 233 0.32 -2.41 19.52
CA GLN A 233 1.01 -1.31 18.86
C GLN A 233 2.51 -1.55 18.89
N PHE A 234 3.16 -1.38 17.74
CA PHE A 234 4.60 -1.58 17.61
C PHE A 234 5.14 -0.86 16.38
N ARG A 235 6.46 -0.69 16.32
CA ARG A 235 7.16 -0.24 15.12
C ARG A 235 7.68 -1.44 14.33
N VAL A 236 7.33 -1.51 13.04
CA VAL A 236 7.67 -2.65 12.19
C VAL A 236 9.19 -2.75 12.00
N GLY A 237 9.78 -3.90 12.31
CA GLY A 237 11.22 -4.16 12.19
C GLY A 237 11.99 -3.96 13.50
N ASP A 238 11.32 -3.60 14.60
CA ASP A 238 11.93 -3.53 15.94
C ASP A 238 12.15 -4.92 16.55
N LYS A 239 11.57 -6.00 15.96
CA LYS A 239 11.62 -7.38 16.47
C LYS A 239 10.98 -7.51 17.85
N LYS A 240 9.90 -6.75 18.10
CA LYS A 240 9.19 -6.67 19.40
C LYS A 240 7.91 -7.48 19.48
N ILE A 241 7.59 -8.22 18.44
CA ILE A 241 6.46 -9.13 18.34
C ILE A 241 6.91 -10.37 17.55
N PRO A 242 6.14 -11.49 17.58
CA PRO A 242 6.46 -12.67 16.79
C PRO A 242 6.70 -12.34 15.31
N LEU A 243 7.76 -12.91 14.75
CA LEU A 243 8.28 -12.55 13.42
C LEU A 243 7.24 -12.77 12.31
N ALA A 244 6.40 -13.79 12.45
CA ALA A 244 5.30 -14.05 11.52
C ALA A 244 4.30 -12.89 11.44
N ILE A 245 4.00 -12.26 12.59
CA ILE A 245 3.11 -11.10 12.66
C ILE A 245 3.84 -9.86 12.11
N GLU A 246 5.11 -9.65 12.47
CA GLU A 246 5.88 -8.48 12.04
C GLU A 246 6.13 -8.43 10.53
N LEU A 247 6.56 -9.54 9.93
CA LEU A 247 6.68 -9.64 8.47
C LEU A 247 5.31 -9.67 7.80
N GLY A 248 4.34 -10.26 8.50
CA GLY A 248 2.97 -10.37 8.07
C GLY A 248 2.27 -9.06 7.80
N VAL A 249 2.58 -8.00 8.54
CA VAL A 249 1.96 -6.68 8.35
C VAL A 249 2.58 -5.86 7.22
N VAL A 250 3.81 -6.19 6.79
CA VAL A 250 4.50 -5.45 5.73
C VAL A 250 3.68 -5.52 4.45
N GLY A 251 3.37 -4.36 3.89
CA GLY A 251 2.60 -4.26 2.67
C GLY A 251 1.08 -4.28 2.86
N MET A 252 0.56 -4.40 4.09
CA MET A 252 -0.87 -4.23 4.37
C MET A 252 -1.30 -2.78 4.13
N ARG A 253 -2.59 -2.57 3.86
CA ARG A 253 -3.23 -1.24 3.79
C ARG A 253 -4.44 -1.23 4.72
N ALA A 254 -4.87 -0.04 5.14
CA ALA A 254 -6.04 0.12 5.99
C ALA A 254 -7.28 -0.52 5.36
N GLY A 255 -8.14 -1.12 6.18
CA GLY A 255 -9.34 -1.83 5.72
C GLY A 255 -9.12 -3.23 5.16
N ASN A 256 -7.87 -3.66 4.90
CA ASN A 256 -7.59 -5.03 4.49
C ASN A 256 -7.46 -5.99 5.67
N LYS A 257 -7.88 -7.24 5.43
CA LYS A 257 -7.58 -8.38 6.28
C LYS A 257 -6.53 -9.25 5.60
N ARG A 258 -5.68 -9.87 6.42
CA ARG A 258 -4.64 -10.77 5.95
C ARG A 258 -4.61 -12.00 6.82
N THR A 259 -4.63 -13.17 6.21
CA THR A 259 -4.42 -14.44 6.90
C THR A 259 -3.03 -14.95 6.57
N ILE A 260 -2.33 -15.46 7.57
CA ILE A 260 -0.96 -15.97 7.44
C ILE A 260 -0.93 -17.39 7.97
N LEU A 261 -0.27 -18.28 7.23
CA LEU A 261 0.12 -19.59 7.75
C LEU A 261 1.58 -19.50 8.17
N SER A 262 1.82 -19.69 9.45
CA SER A 262 3.14 -19.53 10.06
C SER A 262 3.70 -20.87 10.53
N PRO A 263 4.95 -21.21 10.14
CA PRO A 263 5.76 -22.16 10.88
C PRO A 263 5.91 -21.78 12.37
N PRO A 264 6.09 -22.76 13.26
CA PRO A 264 6.13 -22.54 14.71
C PRO A 264 7.35 -21.73 15.18
N ASP A 265 8.50 -21.91 14.54
CA ASP A 265 9.74 -21.21 14.89
C ASP A 265 9.71 -19.69 14.56
N LEU A 266 8.73 -19.23 13.79
CA LEU A 266 8.48 -17.80 13.56
C LEU A 266 7.56 -17.16 14.61
N LEU A 267 7.05 -17.97 15.55
CA LEU A 267 6.16 -17.56 16.63
C LEU A 267 6.83 -17.54 18.00
N THR A 268 8.12 -17.87 18.08
CA THR A 268 8.88 -17.87 19.33
C THR A 268 8.80 -16.50 20.02
N ILE A 269 8.31 -16.51 21.26
CA ILE A 269 8.23 -15.33 22.13
C ILE A 269 9.51 -15.23 22.97
N THR A 270 10.10 -14.04 23.03
CA THR A 270 11.19 -13.71 23.97
C THR A 270 10.71 -12.75 25.04
N ASP A 271 11.41 -12.68 26.18
CA ASP A 271 11.01 -11.86 27.35
C ASP A 271 10.82 -10.36 27.04
N ASP A 272 11.48 -9.88 25.98
CA ASP A 272 11.50 -8.49 25.55
C ASP A 272 10.41 -8.14 24.51
N MET A 273 9.55 -9.11 24.16
CA MET A 273 8.40 -8.90 23.26
C MET A 273 7.18 -8.30 23.97
N LEU A 274 6.34 -7.63 23.18
CA LEU A 274 5.11 -6.96 23.61
C LEU A 274 3.93 -7.92 23.76
N ILE A 275 3.94 -9.01 22.99
CA ILE A 275 2.96 -10.09 23.13
C ILE A 275 3.55 -11.10 24.12
N LYS A 276 2.83 -11.33 25.21
CA LYS A 276 3.21 -12.26 26.27
C LYS A 276 2.11 -13.30 26.45
N ASP A 277 2.48 -14.42 27.04
CA ASP A 277 1.54 -15.43 27.55
C ASP A 277 0.65 -16.06 26.47
N ILE A 278 1.17 -16.29 25.27
CA ILE A 278 0.52 -17.12 24.25
C ILE A 278 1.27 -18.44 24.15
N ASP A 279 0.55 -19.53 24.42
CA ASP A 279 1.05 -20.89 24.27
C ASP A 279 0.89 -21.32 22.81
N TYR A 280 1.96 -21.19 22.04
CA TYR A 280 1.97 -21.59 20.63
C TYR A 280 2.36 -23.06 20.50
N ASP A 281 1.70 -23.76 19.58
CA ASP A 281 2.11 -25.10 19.17
C ASP A 281 3.51 -25.05 18.54
N GLU A 282 4.48 -25.74 19.15
CA GLU A 282 5.88 -25.76 18.70
C GLU A 282 6.13 -26.72 17.51
N GLU A 283 5.16 -27.59 17.18
CA GLU A 283 5.30 -28.61 16.15
C GLU A 283 4.50 -28.30 14.89
N ASN A 284 3.34 -27.66 15.02
CA ASN A 284 2.41 -27.43 13.91
C ASN A 284 2.35 -25.96 13.47
N ILE A 285 1.83 -25.76 12.25
CA ILE A 285 1.58 -24.42 11.73
C ILE A 285 0.44 -23.73 12.49
N SER A 286 0.52 -22.41 12.58
CA SER A 286 -0.56 -21.57 13.11
C SER A 286 -1.20 -20.72 12.02
N ILE A 287 -2.49 -20.44 12.17
CA ILE A 287 -3.26 -19.56 11.30
C ILE A 287 -3.44 -18.22 12.00
N ILE A 288 -2.89 -17.16 11.44
CA ILE A 288 -2.89 -15.83 12.02
C ILE A 288 -3.73 -14.90 11.16
N ASP A 289 -4.79 -14.34 11.73
CA ASP A 289 -5.62 -13.33 11.08
C ASP A 289 -5.20 -11.94 11.56
N LEU A 290 -4.89 -11.04 10.64
CA LEU A 290 -4.41 -9.68 10.87
C LEU A 290 -5.33 -8.64 10.22
N SER A 291 -5.47 -7.50 10.89
CA SER A 291 -6.10 -6.29 10.35
C SER A 291 -5.49 -5.05 11.00
N LEU A 292 -5.37 -3.95 10.26
CA LEU A 292 -4.88 -2.69 10.82
C LEU A 292 -6.00 -2.05 11.66
N ASP A 293 -5.69 -1.65 12.89
CA ASP A 293 -6.63 -0.95 13.77
C ASP A 293 -6.53 0.56 13.53
N VAL A 294 -7.45 1.10 12.74
CA VAL A 294 -7.52 2.52 12.39
C VAL A 294 -8.20 3.28 13.53
N LYS A 295 -7.58 3.31 14.71
CA LYS A 295 -7.97 4.23 15.78
C LYS A 295 -7.00 5.41 15.86
N GLN A 296 -7.49 6.53 15.32
CA GLN A 296 -7.12 7.95 15.54
C GLN A 296 -5.89 8.54 14.84
N GLU A 297 -6.18 9.27 13.75
CA GLU A 297 -5.49 10.51 13.37
C GLU A 297 -6.49 11.70 13.34
N VAL A 298 -7.49 11.71 14.25
CA VAL A 298 -8.56 12.76 14.28
C VAL A 298 -8.35 13.77 15.43
N ALA A 299 -7.28 13.68 16.23
CA ALA A 299 -7.12 14.52 17.43
C ALA A 299 -6.12 15.70 17.31
N ALA A 300 -5.59 16.04 16.13
CA ALA A 300 -4.58 17.11 16.00
C ALA A 300 -5.10 18.47 15.49
N HIS A 301 -6.38 18.59 15.12
CA HIS A 301 -6.93 19.85 14.59
C HIS A 301 -8.22 20.29 15.28
N HIS A 302 -8.18 20.53 16.59
CA HIS A 302 -9.03 21.55 17.22
C HIS A 302 -8.50 21.88 18.62
N SER A 303 -7.56 22.80 18.71
CA SER A 303 -7.29 23.61 19.91
C SER A 303 -6.43 24.82 19.57
N THR A 304 -6.95 25.73 18.74
CA THR A 304 -6.56 27.14 18.82
C THR A 304 -7.52 27.81 19.80
N VAL A 305 -7.15 27.82 21.08
CA VAL A 305 -7.75 28.70 22.08
C VAL A 305 -6.96 30.00 22.08
N GLU A 306 -7.69 31.10 21.88
CA GLU A 306 -7.24 32.49 21.91
C GLU A 306 -6.29 32.78 23.08
N LYS A 307 -5.12 33.34 22.79
CA LYS A 307 -4.36 34.11 23.77
C LYS A 307 -4.90 35.54 23.79
N GLN A 308 -5.57 35.92 24.87
CA GLN A 308 -5.79 37.33 25.21
C GLN A 308 -4.44 38.05 25.45
N PRO A 309 -4.29 39.33 25.05
CA PRO A 309 -3.09 40.10 25.32
C PRO A 309 -3.06 40.59 26.78
N LYS A 310 -1.89 40.44 27.42
CA LYS A 310 -1.60 41.04 28.72
C LYS A 310 -1.39 42.55 28.56
N GLU A 311 -2.15 43.33 29.32
CA GLU A 311 -1.85 44.74 29.60
C GLU A 311 -0.54 44.84 30.39
N TYR A 312 0.34 45.73 29.94
CA TYR A 312 1.49 46.20 30.70
C TYR A 312 1.06 47.41 31.55
N SER A 313 1.27 47.32 32.86
CA SER A 313 1.54 48.46 33.75
C SER A 313 3.00 48.39 34.20
#